data_AF-A0A353PDR3-F1
#
_entry.id   AF-A0A353PDR3-F1
#
_cell.length_a   1.000
_cell.length_b   1.000
_cell.length_c   1.000
_cell.angle_alpha   90.00
_cell.angle_beta   90.00
_cell.angle_gamma   90.00
#
_symmetry.space_group_name_H-M   'P 1'
#
loop_
_entity.id
_entity.type
_entity.pdbx_description
1 polymer ?
#
loop_
_entity_poly.entity_id
_entity_poly.type
_entity_poly.pdbx_seq_one_letter_code
_entity_poly.pdbx_strand_id
1 'polypeptide(L)'
;MKIAIVGSGIAGLSAAWMLARQHEVVVFEQNDYMGGHTHTVDAPAPSGTVPVDTGFIVYNEANYPHLTALFRHLGVATRPSDMSFGVSVDHGELEYAGDNLRALFGQPSNFFKPAHWRMLSEIVRFNRLARGSLDDPALESQTLGEFLDVHRFGDALRTRYLLPMAAAIWSCPPQTMLAFPAASFMRFFKNHGLLDIRGRPQWRTVVGGSRSYIGRLTADFAGGVRLGQGVRVIQRDSQGIRLIDAQGEAHRFDRVVLACHADQALRLLEQPDVWESRLLGAFPYQTNRVVLHSDQRLMPRRRRVWSSWNYLSGANVSGD
;
A
#
# COMPACT_ATOMS: atom_id res chain seq x y z
N MET A 1 26.57 14.43 -16.56
CA MET A 1 26.13 13.11 -17.04
C MET A 1 24.69 13.20 -17.48
N LYS A 2 24.31 12.36 -18.44
CA LYS A 2 22.94 12.14 -18.90
C LYS A 2 22.41 10.84 -18.29
N ILE A 3 21.36 10.93 -17.49
CA ILE A 3 20.82 9.83 -16.68
C ILE A 3 19.37 9.55 -17.09
N ALA A 4 19.05 8.29 -17.35
CA ALA A 4 17.67 7.86 -17.54
C ALA A 4 17.07 7.33 -16.24
N ILE A 5 15.80 7.64 -15.99
CA ILE A 5 14.99 7.04 -14.93
C ILE A 5 13.86 6.25 -15.60
N VAL A 6 13.74 4.97 -15.30
CA VAL A 6 12.70 4.10 -15.88
C VAL A 6 11.60 3.87 -14.84
N GLY A 7 10.45 4.50 -15.05
CA GLY A 7 9.31 4.52 -14.14
C GLY A 7 9.15 5.87 -13.44
N SER A 8 7.93 6.42 -13.49
CA SER A 8 7.55 7.70 -12.86
C SER A 8 6.74 7.52 -11.57
N GLY A 9 6.85 6.36 -10.92
CA GLY A 9 6.38 6.20 -9.55
C GLY A 9 7.11 7.17 -8.60
N ILE A 10 6.64 7.28 -7.35
CA ILE A 10 7.23 8.22 -6.38
C ILE A 10 8.74 8.02 -6.16
N ALA A 11 9.23 6.78 -6.25
CA ALA A 11 10.66 6.49 -6.19
C ALA A 11 11.42 7.13 -7.37
N GLY A 12 10.92 6.94 -8.60
CA GLY A 12 11.52 7.48 -9.82
C GLY A 12 11.47 9.01 -9.86
N LEU A 13 10.32 9.60 -9.51
CA LEU A 13 10.20 11.07 -9.48
C LEU A 13 11.07 11.68 -8.37
N SER A 14 11.20 11.04 -7.21
CA SER A 14 12.09 11.54 -6.15
C SER A 14 13.56 11.45 -6.58
N ALA A 15 13.96 10.35 -7.21
CA ALA A 15 15.31 10.20 -7.76
C ALA A 15 15.59 11.25 -8.85
N ALA A 16 14.65 11.44 -9.77
CA ALA A 16 14.75 12.45 -10.82
C ALA A 16 14.88 13.86 -10.22
N TRP A 17 14.04 14.20 -9.24
CA TRP A 17 14.06 15.51 -8.57
C TRP A 17 15.40 15.80 -7.90
N MET A 18 16.02 14.81 -7.27
CA MET A 18 17.35 15.00 -6.67
C MET A 18 18.46 15.10 -7.73
N LEU A 19 18.47 14.20 -8.71
CA LEU A 19 19.55 14.10 -9.70
C LEU A 19 19.53 15.24 -10.73
N ALA A 20 18.35 15.77 -11.08
CA ALA A 20 18.18 16.84 -12.07
C ALA A 20 18.88 18.15 -11.67
N ARG A 21 19.27 18.30 -10.41
CA ARG A 21 19.99 19.48 -9.89
C ARG A 21 21.45 19.54 -10.37
N GLN A 22 22.01 18.40 -10.80
CA GLN A 22 23.43 18.27 -11.17
C GLN A 22 23.64 17.53 -12.50
N HIS A 23 22.59 16.92 -13.05
CA HIS A 23 22.66 16.04 -14.21
C HIS A 23 21.50 16.31 -15.17
N GLU A 24 21.70 15.98 -16.44
CA GLU A 24 20.61 15.92 -17.41
C GLU A 24 19.83 14.62 -17.14
N VAL A 25 18.56 14.73 -16.73
CA VAL A 25 17.73 13.59 -16.36
C VAL A 25 16.55 13.46 -17.31
N VAL A 26 16.32 12.26 -17.84
CA VAL A 26 15.13 11.95 -18.64
C VAL A 26 14.36 10.83 -17.95
N VAL A 27 13.07 11.05 -17.67
CA VAL A 27 12.19 10.03 -17.08
C VAL A 27 11.36 9.39 -18.19
N PHE A 28 11.34 8.06 -18.24
CA PHE A 28 10.52 7.27 -19.15
C PHE A 28 9.38 6.61 -18.36
N GLU A 29 8.15 6.78 -18.84
CA GLU A 29 6.95 6.24 -18.23
C GLU A 29 6.11 5.51 -19.29
N GLN A 30 5.66 4.30 -18.96
CA GLN A 30 4.86 3.47 -19.86
C GLN A 30 3.40 3.94 -19.94
N ASN A 31 2.87 4.50 -18.86
CA ASN A 31 1.52 5.02 -18.81
C ASN A 31 1.42 6.41 -19.45
N ASP A 32 0.19 6.83 -19.75
CA ASP A 32 -0.14 8.18 -20.19
C ASP A 32 -0.26 9.18 -19.02
N TYR A 33 0.07 8.76 -17.79
CA TYR A 33 0.10 9.58 -16.58
C TYR A 33 1.32 9.27 -15.71
N MET A 34 1.68 10.21 -14.82
CA MET A 34 2.76 10.04 -13.85
C MET A 34 2.26 9.52 -12.51
N GLY A 35 3.11 8.81 -11.76
CA GLY A 35 2.90 8.51 -10.35
C GLY A 35 2.68 7.04 -10.00
N GLY A 36 2.34 6.20 -10.99
CA GLY A 36 2.03 4.78 -10.75
C GLY A 36 0.92 4.63 -9.71
N HIS A 37 1.20 3.99 -8.57
CA HIS A 37 0.22 3.86 -7.46
C HIS A 37 -0.18 5.20 -6.82
N THR A 38 0.55 6.28 -7.08
CA THR A 38 0.11 7.63 -6.74
C THR A 38 -0.82 8.13 -7.83
N HIS A 39 -2.10 7.76 -7.71
CA HIS A 39 -3.10 7.95 -8.76
C HIS A 39 -4.35 8.58 -8.19
N THR A 40 -4.74 9.72 -8.76
CA THR A 40 -5.94 10.46 -8.40
C THR A 40 -6.85 10.54 -9.62
N VAL A 41 -8.11 10.16 -9.47
CA VAL A 41 -9.15 10.32 -10.50
C VAL A 41 -10.20 11.33 -10.07
N ASP A 42 -10.80 12.02 -11.03
CA ASP A 42 -11.92 12.92 -10.76
C ASP A 42 -13.24 12.14 -10.82
N ALA A 43 -14.03 12.23 -9.75
CA ALA A 43 -15.24 11.45 -9.58
C ALA A 43 -16.45 12.36 -9.31
N PRO A 44 -17.63 12.07 -9.88
CA PRO A 44 -18.84 12.82 -9.54
C PRO A 44 -19.25 12.55 -8.09
N ALA A 45 -19.55 13.62 -7.34
CA ALA A 45 -20.14 13.56 -6.02
C ALA A 45 -21.31 14.57 -5.91
N PRO A 46 -22.17 14.44 -4.88
CA PRO A 46 -23.26 15.41 -4.67
C PRO A 46 -22.79 16.86 -4.55
N SER A 47 -21.56 17.09 -4.09
CA SER A 47 -20.92 18.42 -3.98
C SER A 47 -20.23 18.88 -5.26
N GLY A 48 -20.40 18.18 -6.38
CA GLY A 48 -19.63 18.37 -7.62
C GLY A 48 -18.52 17.34 -7.78
N THR A 49 -17.66 17.55 -8.76
CA THR A 49 -16.52 16.66 -9.02
C THR A 49 -15.50 16.73 -7.90
N VAL A 50 -15.07 15.58 -7.37
CA VAL A 50 -14.07 15.47 -6.31
C VAL A 50 -12.88 14.62 -6.75
N PRO A 51 -11.65 14.99 -6.38
CA PRO A 51 -10.48 14.16 -6.61
C PRO A 51 -10.47 12.99 -5.61
N VAL A 52 -10.31 11.78 -6.11
CA VAL A 52 -10.27 10.53 -5.33
C VAL A 52 -8.97 9.79 -5.62
N ASP A 53 -8.17 9.57 -4.58
CA ASP A 53 -6.98 8.71 -4.69
C ASP A 53 -7.38 7.23 -4.71
N THR A 54 -6.82 6.46 -5.65
CA THR A 54 -7.15 5.04 -5.85
C THR A 54 -6.01 4.09 -5.49
N GLY A 55 -4.88 4.61 -5.03
CA GLY A 55 -3.74 3.80 -4.58
C GLY A 55 -3.19 4.33 -3.27
N PHE A 56 -2.23 5.26 -3.33
CA PHE A 56 -1.77 5.97 -2.14
C PHE A 56 -2.82 6.99 -1.67
N ILE A 57 -3.48 6.73 -0.53
CA ILE A 57 -4.59 7.57 -0.04
C ILE A 57 -4.31 8.29 1.28
N VAL A 58 -3.43 7.75 2.14
CA VAL A 58 -3.12 8.31 3.46
C VAL A 58 -1.67 8.12 3.89
N TYR A 59 -1.22 8.95 4.82
CA TYR A 59 0.04 8.81 5.56
C TYR A 59 -0.12 9.31 7.00
N ASN A 60 0.89 9.08 7.84
CA ASN A 60 1.03 9.75 9.13
C ASN A 60 2.45 10.31 9.30
N GLU A 61 2.62 11.35 10.11
CA GLU A 61 3.91 12.06 10.15
C GLU A 61 5.03 11.24 10.82
N ALA A 62 4.69 10.38 11.77
CA ALA A 62 5.65 9.57 12.51
C ALA A 62 6.30 8.49 11.63
N ASN A 63 5.52 7.80 10.80
CA ASN A 63 6.01 6.71 9.94
C ASN A 63 6.54 7.20 8.59
N TYR A 64 6.24 8.45 8.21
CA TYR A 64 6.60 9.01 6.90
C TYR A 64 7.33 10.35 7.04
N PRO A 65 8.48 10.41 7.77
CA PRO A 65 9.17 11.66 8.05
C PRO A 65 9.69 12.34 6.77
N HIS A 66 10.23 11.56 5.83
CA HIS A 66 10.73 12.10 4.55
C HIS A 66 9.62 12.64 3.67
N LEU A 67 8.49 11.92 3.56
CA LEU A 67 7.33 12.40 2.79
C LEU A 67 6.73 13.66 3.42
N THR A 68 6.65 13.70 4.75
CA THR A 68 6.17 14.88 5.49
C THR A 68 7.07 16.09 5.24
N ALA A 69 8.39 15.90 5.28
CA ALA A 69 9.35 16.94 4.96
C ALA A 69 9.23 17.40 3.50
N LEU A 70 9.03 16.46 2.56
CA LEU A 70 8.82 16.75 1.15
C LEU A 70 7.56 17.59 0.94
N PHE A 71 6.43 17.23 1.56
CA PHE A 71 5.20 18.01 1.47
C PHE A 71 5.38 19.43 2.01
N ARG A 72 6.10 19.58 3.13
CA ARG A 72 6.43 20.91 3.67
C ARG A 72 7.29 21.71 2.70
N HIS A 73 8.31 21.09 2.11
CA HIS A 73 9.21 21.72 1.15
C HIS A 73 8.47 22.19 -0.10
N LEU A 74 7.55 21.36 -0.62
CA LEU A 74 6.75 21.67 -1.81
C LEU A 74 5.52 22.54 -1.48
N GLY A 75 5.26 22.87 -0.22
CA GLY A 75 4.06 23.59 0.22
C GLY A 75 2.74 22.84 -0.02
N VAL A 76 2.77 21.51 -0.05
CA VAL A 76 1.61 20.64 -0.30
C VAL A 76 0.73 20.63 0.95
N ALA A 77 -0.53 21.04 0.80
CA ALA A 77 -1.50 21.03 1.88
C ALA A 77 -2.02 19.61 2.14
N THR A 78 -2.16 19.25 3.41
CA THR A 78 -2.74 17.97 3.85
C THR A 78 -3.77 18.23 4.94
N ARG A 79 -4.73 17.32 5.10
CA ARG A 79 -5.78 17.40 6.12
C ARG A 79 -5.86 16.11 6.92
N PRO A 80 -6.36 16.15 8.17
CA PRO A 80 -6.69 14.93 8.92
C PRO A 80 -7.61 14.02 8.09
N SER A 81 -7.33 12.72 8.11
CA SER A 81 -8.17 11.68 7.54
C SER A 81 -8.62 10.74 8.63
N ASP A 82 -9.86 10.27 8.51
CA ASP A 82 -10.32 9.11 9.27
C ASP A 82 -9.83 7.82 8.60
N MET A 83 -9.52 6.82 9.42
CA MET A 83 -9.08 5.47 9.03
C MET A 83 -9.86 4.43 9.85
N SER A 84 -11.12 4.73 10.17
CA SER A 84 -12.01 3.75 10.79
C SER A 84 -12.05 2.46 9.96
N PHE A 85 -12.17 1.34 10.67
CA PHE A 85 -12.19 0.01 10.07
C PHE A 85 -13.44 -0.74 10.52
N GLY A 86 -14.22 -1.18 9.53
CA GLY A 86 -15.45 -1.95 9.68
C GLY A 86 -15.31 -3.32 9.05
N VAL A 87 -15.91 -4.31 9.68
CA VAL A 87 -15.93 -5.70 9.23
C VAL A 87 -17.38 -6.11 9.01
N SER A 88 -17.68 -6.66 7.84
CA SER A 88 -18.95 -7.32 7.52
C SER A 88 -18.66 -8.67 6.90
N VAL A 89 -18.91 -9.72 7.66
CA VAL A 89 -18.66 -11.11 7.28
C VAL A 89 -19.97 -11.79 6.89
N ASP A 90 -19.90 -12.64 5.88
CA ASP A 90 -20.99 -13.49 5.37
C ASP A 90 -22.26 -12.68 5.08
N HIS A 91 -22.15 -11.64 4.25
CA HIS A 91 -23.27 -10.76 3.92
C HIS A 91 -23.99 -10.14 5.16
N GLY A 92 -23.22 -9.85 6.20
CA GLY A 92 -23.67 -9.14 7.39
C GLY A 92 -24.23 -10.03 8.50
N GLU A 93 -23.96 -11.34 8.49
CA GLU A 93 -24.19 -12.21 9.64
C GLU A 93 -23.40 -11.75 10.87
N LEU A 94 -22.19 -11.26 10.65
CA LEU A 94 -21.36 -10.60 11.64
C LEU A 94 -20.92 -9.22 11.15
N GLU A 95 -21.27 -8.18 11.91
CA GLU A 95 -20.80 -6.82 11.68
C GLU A 95 -20.33 -6.13 12.95
N TYR A 96 -19.18 -5.47 12.88
CA TYR A 96 -18.66 -4.57 13.91
C TYR A 96 -17.63 -3.60 13.31
N ALA A 97 -17.34 -2.51 14.01
CA ALA A 97 -16.23 -1.62 13.69
C ALA A 97 -15.44 -1.22 14.96
N GLY A 98 -14.18 -0.84 14.77
CA GLY A 98 -13.21 -0.65 15.86
C GLY A 98 -13.06 0.79 16.36
N ASP A 99 -13.88 1.72 15.89
CA ASP A 99 -13.79 3.17 16.12
C ASP A 99 -14.36 3.61 17.47
N ASN A 100 -15.43 2.98 17.96
CA ASN A 100 -16.01 3.25 19.28
C ASN A 100 -16.88 2.07 19.78
N LEU A 101 -17.32 2.13 21.04
CA LEU A 101 -18.15 1.07 21.64
C LEU A 101 -19.50 0.86 20.91
N ARG A 102 -20.10 1.93 20.38
CA ARG A 102 -21.38 1.85 19.65
C ARG A 102 -21.22 1.09 18.34
N ALA A 103 -20.07 1.23 17.70
CA ALA A 103 -19.72 0.57 16.45
C ALA A 103 -19.17 -0.85 16.68
N LEU A 104 -18.48 -1.08 17.80
CA LEU A 104 -18.05 -2.40 18.26
C LEU A 104 -19.24 -3.33 18.48
N PHE A 105 -20.30 -2.82 19.11
CA PHE A 105 -21.60 -3.48 19.22
C PHE A 105 -22.58 -2.97 18.15
N GLY A 106 -22.04 -2.69 16.96
CA GLY A 106 -22.79 -2.20 15.82
C GLY A 106 -23.95 -3.14 15.43
N GLN A 107 -23.75 -4.42 15.71
CA GLN A 107 -24.78 -5.45 15.76
C GLN A 107 -25.07 -5.81 17.23
N PRO A 108 -26.20 -5.39 17.83
CA PRO A 108 -26.46 -5.57 19.25
C PRO A 108 -26.42 -7.02 19.72
N SER A 109 -26.79 -7.98 18.86
CA SER A 109 -26.71 -9.40 19.21
C SER A 109 -25.29 -9.89 19.48
N ASN A 110 -24.25 -9.21 18.99
CA ASN A 110 -22.86 -9.56 19.30
C ASN A 110 -22.53 -9.37 20.78
N PHE A 111 -23.26 -8.50 21.50
CA PHE A 111 -23.12 -8.35 22.95
C PHE A 111 -23.46 -9.65 23.70
N PHE A 112 -24.38 -10.44 23.17
CA PHE A 112 -24.81 -11.70 23.80
C PHE A 112 -24.04 -12.93 23.30
N LYS A 113 -23.09 -12.76 22.36
CA LYS A 113 -22.32 -13.88 21.79
C LYS A 113 -21.01 -14.08 22.56
N PRO A 114 -20.81 -15.21 23.26
CA PRO A 114 -19.55 -15.48 23.98
C PRO A 114 -18.31 -15.45 23.07
N ALA A 115 -18.46 -15.91 21.82
CA ALA A 115 -17.40 -15.88 20.82
C ALA A 115 -16.92 -14.45 20.50
N HIS A 116 -17.80 -13.44 20.57
CA HIS A 116 -17.41 -12.05 20.31
C HIS A 116 -16.57 -11.50 21.47
N TRP A 117 -16.98 -11.74 22.72
CA TRP A 117 -16.19 -11.36 23.89
C TRP A 117 -14.84 -12.07 23.96
N ARG A 118 -14.80 -13.36 23.59
CA ARG A 118 -13.54 -14.11 23.46
C ARG A 118 -12.63 -13.50 22.41
N MET A 119 -13.15 -13.11 21.25
CA MET A 119 -12.38 -12.40 20.23
C MET A 119 -11.79 -11.10 20.79
N LEU A 120 -12.58 -10.28 21.49
CA LEU A 120 -12.10 -9.02 22.08
C LEU A 120 -10.99 -9.23 23.12
N SER A 121 -11.13 -10.25 23.99
CA SER A 121 -10.09 -10.57 24.97
C SER A 121 -8.83 -11.13 24.31
N GLU A 122 -8.99 -11.93 23.24
CA GLU A 122 -7.89 -12.44 22.43
C GLU A 122 -7.17 -11.31 21.67
N ILE A 123 -7.85 -10.25 21.22
CA ILE A 123 -7.20 -9.07 20.62
C ILE A 123 -6.26 -8.40 21.62
N VAL A 124 -6.73 -8.17 22.86
CA VAL A 124 -5.90 -7.57 23.92
C VAL A 124 -4.71 -8.48 24.24
N ARG A 125 -4.95 -9.81 24.31
CA ARG A 125 -3.89 -10.79 24.52
C ARG A 125 -2.87 -10.78 23.38
N PHE A 126 -3.32 -10.73 22.14
CA PHE A 126 -2.49 -10.64 20.95
C PHE A 126 -1.63 -9.38 20.99
N ASN A 127 -2.22 -8.21 21.23
CA ASN A 127 -1.48 -6.95 21.28
C ASN A 127 -0.37 -6.97 22.34
N ARG A 128 -0.64 -7.54 23.51
CA ARG A 128 0.36 -7.69 24.57
C ARG A 128 1.49 -8.65 24.17
N LEU A 129 1.14 -9.84 23.66
CA LEU A 129 2.13 -10.85 23.25
C LEU A 129 2.99 -10.32 22.09
N ALA A 130 2.36 -9.76 21.06
CA ALA A 130 3.06 -9.17 19.92
C ALA A 130 4.10 -8.14 20.36
N ARG A 131 3.76 -7.22 21.29
CA ARG A 131 4.73 -6.25 21.82
C ARG A 131 5.88 -6.92 22.57
N GLY A 132 5.58 -7.93 23.39
CA GLY A 132 6.57 -8.65 24.18
C GLY A 132 7.53 -9.51 23.34
N SER A 133 7.11 -9.90 22.13
CA SER A 133 7.89 -10.77 21.24
C SER A 133 8.74 -10.01 20.21
N LEU A 134 8.62 -8.69 20.08
CA LEU A 134 9.30 -7.93 19.01
C LEU A 134 10.83 -7.96 19.06
N ASP A 135 11.38 -8.16 20.25
CA ASP A 135 12.82 -8.25 20.49
C ASP A 135 13.29 -9.71 20.62
N ASP A 136 12.38 -10.69 20.46
CA ASP A 136 12.69 -12.12 20.49
C ASP A 136 13.21 -12.58 19.11
N PRO A 137 14.46 -13.06 19.01
CA PRO A 137 15.01 -13.58 17.75
C PRO A 137 14.20 -14.73 17.16
N ALA A 138 13.50 -15.52 17.98
CA ALA A 138 12.66 -16.62 17.51
C ALA A 138 11.48 -16.14 16.65
N LEU A 139 11.08 -14.87 16.77
CA LEU A 139 10.00 -14.28 15.97
C LEU A 139 10.40 -14.10 14.50
N GLU A 140 11.69 -13.90 14.21
CA GLU A 140 12.18 -13.65 12.85
C GLU A 140 12.05 -14.88 11.94
N SER A 141 12.04 -16.08 12.52
CA SER A 141 11.88 -17.35 11.79
C SER A 141 10.45 -17.88 11.77
N GLN A 142 9.48 -17.17 12.36
CA GLN A 142 8.10 -17.63 12.47
C GLN A 142 7.18 -16.93 11.47
N THR A 143 6.22 -17.68 10.95
CA THR A 143 5.05 -17.16 10.25
C THR A 143 3.98 -16.69 11.23
N LEU A 144 3.06 -15.84 10.76
CA LEU A 144 1.93 -15.40 11.55
C LEU A 144 1.05 -16.57 12.02
N GLY A 145 0.84 -17.57 11.17
CA GLY A 145 0.07 -18.77 11.49
C GLY A 145 0.68 -19.57 12.62
N GLU A 146 1.98 -19.85 12.55
CA GLU A 146 2.71 -20.57 13.60
C GLU A 146 2.64 -19.84 14.93
N PHE A 147 2.83 -18.51 14.94
CA PHE A 147 2.70 -17.71 16.15
C PHE A 147 1.29 -17.83 16.76
N LEU A 148 0.25 -17.81 15.91
CA LEU A 148 -1.12 -17.94 16.37
C LEU A 148 -1.42 -19.33 16.95
N ASP A 149 -0.82 -20.38 16.38
CA ASP A 149 -0.94 -21.77 16.83
C ASP A 149 -0.22 -22.01 18.16
N VAL A 150 1.03 -21.57 18.27
CA VAL A 150 1.85 -21.68 19.49
C VAL A 150 1.13 -21.04 20.69
N HIS A 151 0.53 -19.87 20.49
CA HIS A 151 -0.21 -19.16 21.53
C HIS A 151 -1.69 -19.55 21.65
N ARG A 152 -2.14 -20.56 20.89
CA ARG A 152 -3.50 -21.12 20.94
C ARG A 152 -4.59 -20.06 20.77
N PHE A 153 -4.45 -19.19 19.77
CA PHE A 153 -5.49 -18.21 19.44
C PHE A 153 -6.67 -18.87 18.73
N GLY A 154 -7.89 -18.55 19.18
CA GLY A 154 -9.12 -19.10 18.65
C GLY A 154 -9.46 -18.62 17.25
N ASP A 155 -10.32 -19.37 16.57
CA ASP A 155 -10.74 -19.08 15.20
C ASP A 155 -11.34 -17.67 15.05
N ALA A 156 -12.16 -17.24 16.01
CA ALA A 156 -12.82 -15.94 15.97
C ALA A 156 -11.82 -14.77 15.88
N LEU A 157 -10.67 -14.82 16.57
CA LEU A 157 -9.63 -13.78 16.40
C LEU A 157 -9.08 -13.79 14.97
N ARG A 158 -8.81 -14.97 14.42
CA ARG A 158 -8.20 -15.14 13.10
C ARG A 158 -9.16 -14.66 12.01
N THR A 159 -10.33 -15.28 11.92
CA THR A 159 -11.26 -15.14 10.80
C THR A 159 -12.08 -13.87 10.86
N ARG A 160 -12.28 -13.28 12.05
CA ARG A 160 -13.17 -12.11 12.21
C ARG A 160 -12.44 -10.81 12.49
N TYR A 161 -11.14 -10.85 12.83
CA TYR A 161 -10.37 -9.63 13.14
C TYR A 161 -9.04 -9.58 12.39
N LEU A 162 -8.14 -10.51 12.68
CA LEU A 162 -6.74 -10.39 12.27
C LEU A 162 -6.56 -10.54 10.76
N LEU A 163 -7.12 -11.60 10.17
CA LEU A 163 -7.00 -11.84 8.73
C LEU A 163 -7.82 -10.85 7.89
N PRO A 164 -9.05 -10.45 8.27
CA PRO A 164 -9.77 -9.35 7.60
C PRO A 164 -8.99 -8.03 7.56
N MET A 165 -8.42 -7.62 8.70
CA MET A 165 -7.63 -6.40 8.79
C MET A 165 -6.34 -6.51 7.97
N ALA A 166 -5.67 -7.67 8.03
CA ALA A 166 -4.49 -7.92 7.23
C ALA A 166 -4.80 -7.90 5.73
N ALA A 167 -5.87 -8.57 5.29
CA ALA A 167 -6.32 -8.54 3.90
C ALA A 167 -6.61 -7.11 3.42
N ALA A 168 -7.22 -6.26 4.27
CA ALA A 168 -7.47 -4.86 3.92
C ALA A 168 -6.18 -4.03 3.78
N ILE A 169 -5.15 -4.31 4.59
CA ILE A 169 -3.87 -3.59 4.57
C ILE A 169 -2.99 -4.03 3.40
N TRP A 170 -2.85 -5.35 3.19
CA TRP A 170 -1.93 -5.92 2.20
C TRP A 170 -2.61 -6.28 0.88
N SER A 171 -3.93 -6.12 0.76
CA SER A 171 -4.69 -6.42 -0.46
C SER A 171 -4.41 -7.84 -0.98
N CYS A 172 -4.38 -8.83 -0.08
CA CYS A 172 -4.10 -10.22 -0.40
C CYS A 172 -5.16 -11.15 0.21
N PRO A 173 -5.28 -12.39 -0.29
CA PRO A 173 -6.20 -13.36 0.30
C PRO A 173 -5.90 -13.58 1.79
N PRO A 174 -6.92 -13.64 2.67
CA PRO A 174 -6.75 -13.85 4.11
C PRO A 174 -5.82 -15.04 4.46
N GLN A 175 -5.88 -16.13 3.70
CA GLN A 175 -5.10 -17.34 3.94
C GLN A 175 -3.61 -17.11 3.69
N THR A 176 -3.24 -16.29 2.70
CA THR A 176 -1.85 -15.93 2.41
C THR A 176 -1.19 -15.21 3.58
N MET A 177 -1.98 -14.46 4.39
CA MET A 177 -1.46 -13.76 5.55
C MET A 177 -0.98 -14.68 6.67
N LEU A 178 -1.43 -15.93 6.73
CA LEU A 178 -0.93 -16.90 7.71
C LEU A 178 0.53 -17.28 7.43
N ALA A 179 0.97 -17.25 6.18
CA ALA A 179 2.36 -17.52 5.80
C ALA A 179 3.25 -16.26 5.92
N PHE A 180 2.68 -15.10 6.23
CA PHE A 180 3.43 -13.83 6.30
C PHE A 180 4.39 -13.84 7.50
N PRO A 181 5.62 -13.28 7.38
CA PRO A 181 6.57 -13.24 8.48
C PRO A 181 6.01 -12.51 9.71
N ALA A 182 5.97 -13.19 10.86
CA ALA A 182 5.36 -12.67 12.08
C ALA A 182 6.05 -11.39 12.57
N ALA A 183 7.39 -11.34 12.52
CA ALA A 183 8.16 -10.15 12.89
C ALA A 183 7.76 -8.92 12.06
N SER A 184 7.67 -9.07 10.73
CA SER A 184 7.26 -7.99 9.83
C SER A 184 5.83 -7.53 10.10
N PHE A 185 4.92 -8.48 10.31
CA PHE A 185 3.52 -8.19 10.66
C PHE A 185 3.41 -7.37 11.95
N MET A 186 4.07 -7.82 13.01
CA MET A 186 4.00 -7.18 14.33
C MET A 186 4.68 -5.82 14.35
N ARG A 187 5.82 -5.66 13.66
CA ARG A 187 6.48 -4.36 13.49
C ARG A 187 5.57 -3.38 12.75
N PHE A 188 4.90 -3.83 11.69
CA PHE A 188 3.91 -3.01 10.99
C PHE A 188 2.78 -2.58 11.94
N PHE A 189 2.20 -3.52 12.69
CA PHE A 189 1.13 -3.23 13.64
C PHE A 189 1.56 -2.25 14.74
N LYS A 190 2.78 -2.38 15.27
CA LYS A 190 3.34 -1.45 16.26
C LYS A 190 3.52 -0.06 15.66
N ASN A 191 4.20 0.05 14.51
CA ASN A 191 4.50 1.34 13.88
C ASN A 191 3.22 2.11 13.54
N HIS A 192 2.14 1.41 13.17
CA HIS A 192 0.87 2.03 12.81
C HIS A 192 -0.10 2.20 13.98
N GLY A 193 0.32 1.91 15.22
CA GLY A 193 -0.52 2.01 16.41
C GLY A 193 -1.70 1.02 16.43
N LEU A 194 -1.65 -0.04 15.62
CA LEU A 194 -2.69 -1.09 15.56
C LEU A 194 -2.62 -2.02 16.79
N LEU A 195 -1.47 -2.07 17.46
CA LEU A 195 -1.37 -2.71 18.78
C LEU A 195 -1.92 -1.81 19.89
N ASP A 196 -2.18 -0.53 19.65
CA ASP A 196 -2.56 0.46 20.65
C ASP A 196 -4.09 0.61 20.80
N ILE A 197 -4.51 0.71 22.05
CA ILE A 197 -5.90 0.98 22.43
C ILE A 197 -6.17 2.50 22.44
N ARG A 198 -5.15 3.32 22.69
CA ARG A 198 -5.21 4.79 22.76
C ARG A 198 -3.95 5.39 22.14
N GLY A 199 -4.02 6.67 21.74
CA GLY A 199 -2.84 7.39 21.22
C GLY A 199 -2.42 6.95 19.82
N ARG A 200 -3.37 6.48 19.00
CA ARG A 200 -3.09 6.09 17.62
C ARG A 200 -2.62 7.30 16.80
N PRO A 201 -1.71 7.11 15.83
CA PRO A 201 -1.28 8.20 14.96
C PRO A 201 -2.46 8.85 14.24
N GLN A 202 -2.43 10.18 14.12
CA GLN A 202 -3.38 10.90 13.27
C GLN A 202 -3.00 10.67 11.80
N TRP A 203 -3.89 10.02 11.07
CA TRP A 203 -3.76 9.86 9.63
C TRP A 203 -4.09 11.15 8.90
N ARG A 204 -3.46 11.36 7.76
CA ARG A 204 -3.58 12.54 6.92
C ARG A 204 -3.72 12.13 5.46
N THR A 205 -4.42 12.93 4.68
CA THR A 205 -4.53 12.80 3.23
C THR A 205 -4.18 14.12 2.56
N VAL A 206 -3.81 14.07 1.28
CA VAL A 206 -3.39 15.23 0.50
C VAL A 206 -4.63 15.99 0.01
N VAL A 207 -4.66 17.31 0.24
CA VAL A 207 -5.74 18.16 -0.28
C VAL A 207 -5.60 18.24 -1.79
N GLY A 208 -6.68 17.96 -2.54
CA GLY A 208 -6.67 17.87 -4.00
C GLY A 208 -6.21 16.52 -4.55
N GLY A 209 -5.98 15.53 -3.67
CA GLY A 209 -5.47 14.21 -4.05
C GLY A 209 -3.96 14.20 -4.29
N SER A 210 -3.41 13.00 -4.32
CA SER A 210 -1.98 12.71 -4.43
C SER A 210 -1.32 13.27 -5.70
N ARG A 211 -2.06 13.49 -6.79
CA ARG A 211 -1.59 14.23 -7.98
C ARG A 211 -1.00 15.60 -7.66
N SER A 212 -1.46 16.22 -6.56
CA SER A 212 -1.09 17.59 -6.18
C SER A 212 0.40 17.73 -5.86
N TYR A 213 1.01 16.71 -5.26
CA TYR A 213 2.44 16.77 -4.97
C TYR A 213 3.27 16.29 -6.16
N ILE A 214 2.76 15.41 -7.03
CA ILE A 214 3.43 15.05 -8.29
C ILE A 214 3.63 16.30 -9.13
N GLY A 215 2.56 17.07 -9.38
CA GLY A 215 2.65 18.28 -10.21
C GLY A 215 3.66 19.31 -9.67
N ARG A 216 3.80 19.42 -8.34
CA ARG A 216 4.79 20.31 -7.73
C ARG A 216 6.21 19.74 -7.76
N LEU A 217 6.35 18.44 -7.55
CA LEU A 217 7.64 17.75 -7.58
C LEU A 217 8.26 17.84 -8.98
N THR A 218 7.44 17.79 -10.02
CA THR A 218 7.88 17.80 -11.42
C THR A 218 7.85 19.19 -12.07
N ALA A 219 7.44 20.24 -11.36
CA ALA A 219 7.28 21.58 -11.94
C ALA A 219 8.60 22.13 -12.54
N ASP A 220 9.72 21.86 -11.88
CA ASP A 220 11.04 22.33 -12.29
C ASP A 220 11.83 21.28 -13.09
N PHE A 221 11.17 20.21 -13.59
CA PHE A 221 11.85 19.15 -14.34
C PHE A 221 12.20 19.60 -15.76
N ALA A 222 13.37 20.23 -15.90
CA ALA A 222 13.89 20.70 -17.18
C ALA A 222 14.06 19.57 -18.23
N GLY A 223 14.35 18.34 -17.79
CA GLY A 223 14.53 17.18 -18.68
C GLY A 223 13.22 16.46 -19.07
N GLY A 224 12.09 16.89 -18.50
CA GLY A 224 10.77 16.39 -18.82
C GLY A 224 10.51 14.93 -18.40
N VAL A 225 9.25 14.52 -18.57
CA VAL A 225 8.81 13.14 -18.39
C VAL A 225 8.18 12.68 -19.70
N ARG A 226 8.69 11.58 -20.24
CA ARG A 226 8.22 10.98 -21.49
C ARG A 226 7.12 9.95 -21.18
N LEU A 227 5.88 10.42 -21.20
CA LEU A 227 4.67 9.60 -21.01
C LEU A 227 4.38 8.77 -22.25
N GLY A 228 3.83 7.57 -22.05
CA GLY A 228 3.54 6.60 -23.13
C GLY A 228 4.79 6.07 -23.84
N GLN A 229 5.98 6.36 -23.33
CA GLN A 229 7.28 6.00 -23.91
C GLN A 229 8.03 5.07 -22.96
N GLY A 230 7.36 4.01 -22.50
CA GLY A 230 7.98 3.02 -21.63
C GLY A 230 9.21 2.39 -22.28
N VAL A 231 10.28 2.20 -21.52
CA VAL A 231 11.46 1.46 -22.00
C VAL A 231 11.07 0.01 -22.25
N ARG A 232 11.57 -0.58 -23.34
CA ARG A 232 11.39 -2.00 -23.69
C ARG A 232 12.66 -2.82 -23.49
N VAL A 233 13.81 -2.24 -23.83
CA VAL A 233 15.11 -2.93 -23.79
C VAL A 233 16.20 -1.99 -23.30
N ILE A 234 17.09 -2.53 -22.47
CA ILE A 234 18.28 -1.89 -21.93
C ILE A 234 19.49 -2.70 -22.37
N GLN A 235 20.35 -2.06 -23.15
CA GLN A 235 21.59 -2.63 -23.64
C GLN A 235 22.77 -1.90 -23.00
N ARG A 236 23.82 -2.65 -22.65
CA ARG A 236 25.04 -2.16 -22.02
C ARG A 236 26.19 -2.41 -22.99
N ASP A 237 26.90 -1.36 -23.39
CA ASP A 237 28.02 -1.44 -24.32
C ASP A 237 29.23 -0.62 -23.82
N SER A 238 30.34 -0.63 -24.56
CA SER A 238 31.55 0.13 -24.22
C SER A 238 31.37 1.65 -24.27
N GLN A 239 30.27 2.13 -24.85
CA GLN A 239 29.91 3.55 -24.95
C GLN A 239 28.85 3.96 -23.91
N GLY A 240 28.42 3.06 -23.03
CA GLY A 240 27.47 3.34 -21.95
C GLY A 240 26.20 2.50 -22.03
N ILE A 241 25.04 3.16 -21.88
CA ILE A 241 23.74 2.50 -21.84
C ILE A 241 22.89 2.97 -23.01
N ARG A 242 22.32 2.02 -23.75
CA ARG A 242 21.38 2.27 -24.84
C ARG A 242 20.00 1.75 -24.44
N LEU A 243 19.02 2.64 -24.39
CA LEU A 243 17.62 2.32 -24.12
C LEU A 243 16.84 2.31 -25.42
N ILE A 244 15.97 1.31 -25.59
CA ILE A 244 14.99 1.26 -26.68
C ILE A 244 13.62 1.47 -26.06
N ASP A 245 12.90 2.50 -26.48
CA ASP A 245 11.56 2.80 -25.96
C ASP A 245 10.45 2.02 -26.68
N ALA A 246 9.20 2.28 -26.28
CA ALA A 246 8.01 1.64 -26.81
C ALA A 246 7.79 1.94 -28.31
N GLN A 247 8.32 3.05 -28.80
CA GLN A 247 8.26 3.50 -30.18
C GLN A 247 9.38 2.91 -31.04
N GLY A 248 10.35 2.24 -30.42
CA GLY A 248 11.52 1.68 -31.09
C GLY A 248 12.66 2.68 -31.26
N GLU A 249 12.54 3.89 -30.69
CA GLU A 249 13.62 4.86 -30.72
C GLU A 249 14.71 4.49 -29.71
N ALA A 250 15.95 4.76 -30.10
CA ALA A 250 17.12 4.45 -29.30
C ALA A 250 17.72 5.70 -28.68
N HIS A 251 17.92 5.65 -27.36
CA HIS A 251 18.42 6.77 -26.57
C HIS A 251 19.68 6.35 -25.83
N ARG A 252 20.75 7.16 -25.90
CA ARG A 252 22.00 6.91 -25.18
C ARG A 252 22.05 7.68 -23.86
N PHE A 253 22.55 7.01 -22.82
CA PHE A 253 22.69 7.53 -21.46
C PHE A 253 23.99 7.03 -20.83
N ASP A 254 24.54 7.83 -19.90
CA ASP A 254 25.70 7.44 -19.10
C ASP A 254 25.31 6.44 -18.01
N ARG A 255 24.11 6.62 -17.43
CA ARG A 255 23.57 5.82 -16.32
C ARG A 255 22.06 5.66 -16.46
N VAL A 256 21.54 4.59 -15.86
CA VAL A 256 20.11 4.31 -15.75
C VAL A 256 19.75 4.00 -14.30
N VAL A 257 18.62 4.52 -13.84
CA VAL A 257 17.99 4.14 -12.58
C VAL A 257 16.69 3.41 -12.93
N LEU A 258 16.59 2.16 -12.48
CA LEU A 258 15.37 1.37 -12.61
C LEU A 258 14.47 1.67 -11.40
N ALA A 259 13.42 2.44 -11.61
CA ALA A 259 12.40 2.80 -10.62
C ALA A 259 11.07 2.09 -10.89
N CYS A 260 11.15 0.88 -11.44
CA CYS A 260 10.05 -0.03 -11.72
C CYS A 260 10.16 -1.28 -10.83
N HIS A 261 9.17 -2.18 -10.89
CA HIS A 261 9.21 -3.43 -10.14
C HIS A 261 10.37 -4.33 -10.58
N ALA A 262 10.83 -5.23 -9.71
CA ALA A 262 12.00 -6.06 -9.99
C ALA A 262 11.80 -6.99 -11.20
N ASP A 263 10.60 -7.54 -11.38
CA ASP A 263 10.25 -8.36 -12.54
C ASP A 263 10.26 -7.54 -13.85
N GLN A 264 9.78 -6.29 -13.78
CA GLN A 264 9.85 -5.34 -14.90
C GLN A 264 11.31 -5.02 -15.22
N ALA A 265 12.09 -4.61 -14.22
CA ALA A 265 13.51 -4.34 -14.35
C ALA A 265 14.26 -5.49 -15.03
N LEU A 266 14.03 -6.73 -14.59
CA LEU A 266 14.65 -7.92 -15.18
C LEU A 266 14.27 -8.11 -16.65
N ARG A 267 12.98 -7.94 -17.00
CA ARG A 267 12.50 -8.06 -18.39
C ARG A 267 13.08 -7.00 -19.32
N LEU A 268 13.45 -5.84 -18.79
CA LEU A 268 14.02 -4.75 -19.57
C LEU A 268 15.50 -4.99 -19.93
N LEU A 269 16.25 -5.76 -19.14
CA LEU A 269 17.66 -6.03 -19.41
C LEU A 269 17.80 -7.02 -20.57
N GLU A 270 18.53 -6.64 -21.62
CA GLU A 270 18.75 -7.53 -22.78
C GLU A 270 19.59 -8.75 -22.42
N GLN A 271 20.63 -8.55 -21.61
CA GLN A 271 21.55 -9.59 -21.17
C GLN A 271 21.78 -9.43 -19.65
N PRO A 272 20.81 -9.86 -18.80
CA PRO A 272 20.99 -9.83 -17.37
C PRO A 272 22.07 -10.84 -16.96
N ASP A 273 22.94 -10.46 -16.01
CA ASP A 273 23.89 -11.41 -15.43
C ASP A 273 23.21 -12.38 -14.44
N VAL A 274 24.01 -13.30 -13.89
CA VAL A 274 23.54 -14.32 -12.95
C VAL A 274 22.95 -13.70 -11.67
N TRP A 275 23.54 -12.63 -11.17
CA TRP A 275 23.07 -11.96 -9.96
C TRP A 275 21.82 -11.12 -10.22
N GLU A 276 21.78 -10.39 -11.34
CA GLU A 276 20.60 -9.63 -11.76
C GLU A 276 19.39 -10.56 -11.93
N SER A 277 19.57 -11.69 -12.62
CA SER A 277 18.52 -12.69 -12.81
C SER A 277 18.05 -13.28 -11.48
N ARG A 278 18.99 -13.64 -10.60
CA ARG A 278 18.68 -14.23 -9.30
C ARG A 278 17.97 -13.26 -8.35
N LEU A 279 18.47 -12.03 -8.24
CA LEU A 279 17.97 -11.05 -7.28
C LEU A 279 16.64 -10.45 -7.75
N LEU A 280 16.55 -10.07 -9.02
CA LEU A 280 15.34 -9.43 -9.54
C LEU A 280 14.20 -10.44 -9.75
N GLY A 281 14.53 -11.70 -10.05
CA GLY A 281 13.56 -12.79 -10.21
C GLY A 281 12.99 -13.35 -8.90
N ALA A 282 13.47 -12.91 -7.73
CA ALA A 282 13.06 -13.46 -6.44
C ALA A 282 11.71 -12.95 -5.91
N PHE A 283 11.13 -11.93 -6.56
CA PHE A 283 9.94 -11.24 -6.07
C PHE A 283 8.68 -11.74 -6.79
N PRO A 284 7.74 -12.40 -6.09
CA PRO A 284 6.42 -12.67 -6.64
C PRO A 284 5.53 -11.42 -6.57
N TYR A 285 4.58 -11.32 -7.51
CA TYR A 285 3.61 -10.24 -7.58
C TYR A 285 2.20 -10.80 -7.69
N GLN A 286 1.22 -10.05 -7.18
CA GLN A 286 -0.20 -10.35 -7.30
C GLN A 286 -0.90 -9.21 -8.04
N THR A 287 -1.79 -9.57 -8.94
CA THR A 287 -2.67 -8.60 -9.59
C THR A 287 -3.82 -8.23 -8.65
N ASN A 288 -3.98 -6.93 -8.38
CA ASN A 288 -5.10 -6.40 -7.60
C ASN A 288 -5.93 -5.47 -8.47
N ARG A 289 -7.27 -5.62 -8.42
CA ARG A 289 -8.21 -4.76 -9.15
C ARG A 289 -8.82 -3.73 -8.22
N VAL A 290 -8.57 -2.46 -8.51
CA VAL A 290 -9.23 -1.33 -7.82
C VAL A 290 -10.43 -0.89 -8.65
N VAL A 291 -11.58 -0.72 -7.98
CA VAL A 291 -12.81 -0.24 -8.61
C VAL A 291 -13.31 0.97 -7.84
N LEU A 292 -13.41 2.11 -8.52
CA LEU A 292 -14.08 3.29 -7.97
C LEU A 292 -15.58 3.20 -8.25
N HIS A 293 -16.40 3.27 -7.19
CA HIS A 293 -17.85 3.20 -7.30
C HIS A 293 -18.54 4.03 -6.21
N SER A 294 -19.84 4.29 -6.40
CA SER A 294 -20.74 4.87 -5.39
C SER A 294 -21.85 3.90 -4.95
N ASP A 295 -21.73 2.61 -5.32
CA ASP A 295 -22.72 1.59 -4.98
C ASP A 295 -22.74 1.28 -3.47
N GLN A 296 -23.83 1.68 -2.80
CA GLN A 296 -24.02 1.46 -1.37
C GLN A 296 -24.24 -0.01 -1.00
N ARG A 297 -24.51 -0.90 -1.97
CA ARG A 297 -24.60 -2.35 -1.72
C ARG A 297 -23.24 -2.96 -1.37
N LEU A 298 -22.15 -2.27 -1.73
CA LEU A 298 -20.77 -2.62 -1.36
C LEU A 298 -20.34 -1.93 -0.05
N MET A 299 -21.29 -1.67 0.83
CA MET A 299 -21.06 -1.22 2.21
C MET A 299 -21.68 -2.23 3.18
N PRO A 300 -21.26 -2.27 4.46
CA PRO A 300 -21.95 -3.07 5.47
C PRO A 300 -23.46 -2.77 5.53
N ARG A 301 -24.27 -3.77 5.86
CA ARG A 301 -25.74 -3.65 5.95
C ARG A 301 -26.14 -2.69 7.06
N ARG A 302 -25.44 -2.71 8.19
CA ARG A 302 -25.71 -1.80 9.31
C ARG A 302 -24.90 -0.51 9.12
N ARG A 303 -25.60 0.59 8.80
CA ARG A 303 -24.98 1.92 8.63
C ARG A 303 -24.08 2.36 9.79
N ARG A 304 -24.32 1.86 11.00
CA ARG A 304 -23.51 2.20 12.19
C ARG A 304 -22.13 1.56 12.25
N VAL A 305 -21.83 0.62 11.35
CA VAL A 305 -20.46 0.07 11.19
C VAL A 305 -19.77 0.58 9.92
N TRP A 306 -20.41 1.50 9.18
CA TRP A 306 -19.79 2.12 8.02
C TRP A 306 -18.53 2.86 8.46
N SER A 307 -17.44 2.48 7.82
CA SER A 307 -16.11 2.98 8.13
C SER A 307 -15.44 3.50 6.86
N SER A 308 -14.32 4.20 7.01
CA SER A 308 -13.49 4.61 5.86
C SER A 308 -12.91 3.40 5.12
N TRP A 309 -12.60 2.33 5.86
CA TRP A 309 -12.18 1.03 5.34
C TRP A 309 -13.18 -0.04 5.75
N ASN A 310 -13.77 -0.74 4.79
CA ASN A 310 -14.73 -1.83 5.07
C ASN A 310 -14.21 -3.12 4.46
N TYR A 311 -13.98 -4.13 5.30
CA TYR A 311 -13.78 -5.49 4.85
C TYR A 311 -15.14 -6.17 4.68
N LEU A 312 -15.41 -6.65 3.46
CA LEU A 312 -16.60 -7.43 3.14
C LEU A 312 -16.19 -8.84 2.73
N SER A 313 -16.78 -9.86 3.34
CA SER A 313 -16.74 -11.23 2.83
C SER A 313 -18.14 -11.71 2.43
N GLY A 314 -18.21 -12.48 1.35
CA GLY A 314 -19.40 -13.24 0.98
C GLY A 314 -19.45 -14.59 1.68
N ALA A 315 -20.62 -15.23 1.69
CA ALA A 315 -20.76 -16.60 2.18
C ALA A 315 -19.96 -17.54 1.27
N ASN A 316 -18.92 -18.18 1.82
CA ASN A 316 -18.03 -19.11 1.11
C ASN A 316 -17.60 -18.64 -0.29
N VAL A 317 -16.61 -17.75 -0.33
CA VAL A 317 -15.71 -17.74 -1.49
C VAL A 317 -14.57 -18.69 -1.13
N SER A 318 -14.67 -19.94 -1.57
CA SER A 318 -13.49 -20.78 -1.78
C SER A 318 -12.50 -19.93 -2.56
N GLY A 319 -11.37 -19.61 -1.95
CA GLY A 319 -10.34 -18.81 -2.57
C GLY A 319 -9.64 -19.64 -3.64
N ASP A 320 -10.22 -19.62 -4.84
CA ASP A 320 -9.59 -20.00 -6.10
C ASP A 320 -9.78 -18.84 -7.11
#